data_AF-A0A972AVK8-F1
#
_entry.id   AF-A0A972AVK8-F1
#
_cell.length_a   1.000
_cell.length_b   1.000
_cell.length_c   1.000
_cell.angle_alpha   90.00
_cell.angle_beta   90.00
_cell.angle_gamma   90.00
#
_symmetry.space_group_name_H-M   'P 1'
#
loop_
_entity.id
_entity.type
_entity.pdbx_description
1 polymer ?
#
loop_
_entity_poly.entity_id
_entity_poly.type
_entity_poly.pdbx_seq_one_letter_code
_entity_poly.pdbx_strand_id
1 'polypeptide(L)'
;MTKNLVSKRIFMLLPLIIIMLLGFSLGCSKYKAHKSKVLYEEAEILIDEKEYMLAVEKLKAIPLYNYKDTDALILLCDVNRYYIIGDIKNAFIRLSDLTFNHQDKEHLAKIDVLKENVKKEYDEFVAKEKELLRKTLQDNASTTSNHQYKIKPHTTGEKDPYNASDYRDAEDFYEYHYDEFADYYDAENYYEENR
;
A
#
# COMPACT_ATOMS: atom_id res chain seq x y z
N MET A 1 19.83 -42.69 -55.10
CA MET A 1 20.83 -41.61 -54.95
C MET A 1 20.17 -40.23 -54.79
N THR A 2 19.13 -40.11 -53.95
CA THR A 2 18.27 -38.90 -53.85
C THR A 2 18.20 -38.31 -52.43
N LYS A 3 18.57 -39.07 -51.39
CA LYS A 3 18.52 -38.60 -49.99
C LYS A 3 19.53 -37.46 -49.68
N ASN A 4 20.65 -37.37 -50.40
CA ASN A 4 21.69 -36.36 -50.15
C ASN A 4 21.39 -34.96 -50.73
N LEU A 5 20.47 -34.84 -51.70
CA LEU A 5 20.13 -33.53 -52.29
C LEU A 5 19.08 -32.78 -51.45
N VAL A 6 18.17 -33.51 -50.80
CA VAL A 6 17.14 -32.91 -49.93
C VAL A 6 17.76 -32.38 -48.64
N SER A 7 18.69 -33.11 -48.02
CA SER A 7 19.35 -32.65 -46.77
C SER A 7 20.20 -31.39 -46.98
N LYS A 8 20.92 -31.28 -48.11
CA LYS A 8 21.71 -30.08 -48.44
C LYS A 8 20.86 -28.84 -48.66
N ARG A 9 19.70 -28.96 -49.31
CA ARG A 9 18.76 -27.83 -49.52
C ARG A 9 18.13 -27.35 -48.21
N ILE A 10 17.81 -28.27 -47.30
CA ILE A 10 17.30 -27.94 -45.96
C ILE A 10 18.38 -27.23 -45.14
N PHE A 11 19.63 -27.71 -45.18
CA PHE A 11 20.75 -27.10 -44.45
C PHE A 11 21.08 -25.68 -44.94
N MET A 12 20.86 -25.39 -46.23
CA MET A 12 21.11 -24.07 -46.83
C MET A 12 20.03 -23.03 -46.49
N LEU A 13 18.78 -23.47 -46.27
CA LEU A 13 17.65 -22.60 -45.93
C LEU A 13 17.51 -22.33 -44.42
N LEU A 14 18.07 -23.21 -43.58
CA LEU A 14 18.07 -23.07 -42.13
C LEU A 14 18.58 -21.69 -41.63
N PRO A 15 19.72 -21.14 -42.09
CA PRO A 15 20.20 -19.83 -41.64
C PRO A 15 19.27 -18.68 -42.04
N LEU A 16 18.62 -18.76 -43.22
CA LEU A 16 17.65 -17.75 -43.66
C LEU A 16 16.40 -17.73 -42.77
N ILE A 17 15.90 -18.91 -42.38
CA ILE A 17 14.77 -19.04 -41.46
C ILE A 17 15.16 -18.49 -40.08
N ILE A 18 16.37 -18.80 -39.59
CA ILE A 18 16.86 -18.27 -38.31
C ILE A 18 16.98 -16.74 -38.35
N ILE A 19 17.54 -16.15 -39.41
CA ILE A 19 17.63 -14.69 -39.57
C ILE A 19 16.24 -14.04 -39.61
N MET A 20 15.29 -14.65 -40.32
CA MET A 20 13.91 -14.14 -40.37
C MET A 20 13.21 -14.20 -39.01
N LEU A 21 13.38 -15.31 -38.27
CA LEU A 21 12.83 -15.45 -36.91
C LEU A 21 13.48 -14.46 -35.92
N LEU A 22 14.79 -14.23 -36.01
CA LEU A 22 15.50 -13.24 -35.20
C LEU A 22 15.08 -11.80 -35.54
N GLY A 23 14.92 -11.47 -36.83
CA GLY A 23 14.42 -10.17 -37.25
C GLY A 23 12.99 -9.91 -36.76
N PHE A 24 12.12 -10.92 -36.85
CA PHE A 24 10.75 -10.84 -36.36
C PHE A 24 10.69 -10.67 -34.84
N SER A 25 11.48 -11.46 -34.08
CA SER A 25 11.50 -11.35 -32.61
C SER A 25 12.02 -9.98 -32.14
N LEU A 26 13.07 -9.46 -32.78
CA LEU A 26 13.59 -8.11 -32.52
C LEU A 26 12.56 -7.02 -32.85
N GLY A 27 11.84 -7.17 -33.97
CA GLY A 27 10.76 -6.27 -34.37
C GLY A 27 9.62 -6.23 -33.35
N CYS A 28 9.13 -7.40 -32.93
CA CYS A 28 8.11 -7.52 -31.88
C CYS A 28 8.58 -6.92 -30.54
N SER A 29 9.85 -7.13 -30.16
CA SER A 29 10.41 -6.55 -28.95
C SER A 29 10.42 -5.01 -28.99
N LYS A 30 10.87 -4.42 -30.11
CA LYS A 30 10.87 -2.96 -30.29
C LYS A 30 9.46 -2.38 -30.28
N TYR A 31 8.51 -3.04 -30.94
CA TYR A 31 7.11 -2.62 -30.93
C TYR A 31 6.52 -2.64 -29.52
N LYS A 32 6.74 -3.71 -28.75
CA LYS A 32 6.28 -3.80 -27.35
C LYS A 32 6.90 -2.70 -26.47
N ALA A 33 8.18 -2.43 -26.62
CA ALA A 33 8.86 -1.36 -25.88
C ALA A 33 8.29 0.03 -26.22
N HIS A 34 8.07 0.31 -27.50
CA HIS A 34 7.47 1.57 -27.93
C HIS A 34 6.04 1.72 -27.42
N LYS A 35 5.20 0.68 -27.53
CA LYS A 35 3.83 0.69 -27.00
C LYS A 35 3.80 0.91 -25.48
N SER A 36 4.70 0.26 -24.74
CA SER A 36 4.83 0.45 -23.29
C SER A 36 5.20 1.89 -22.94
N LYS A 37 6.12 2.49 -23.70
CA LYS A 37 6.50 3.89 -23.53
C LYS A 37 5.32 4.84 -23.73
N VAL A 38 4.55 4.69 -24.81
CA VAL A 38 3.40 5.56 -25.10
C VAL A 38 2.34 5.45 -24.00
N LEU A 39 1.98 4.24 -23.59
CA LEU A 39 1.00 4.03 -22.52
C LEU A 39 1.46 4.63 -21.19
N TYR A 40 2.74 4.54 -20.89
CA TYR A 40 3.32 5.13 -19.68
C TYR A 40 3.28 6.67 -19.71
N GLU A 41 3.65 7.28 -20.83
CA GLU A 41 3.58 8.75 -21.00
C GLU A 41 2.14 9.27 -20.94
N GLU A 42 1.19 8.54 -21.56
CA GLU A 42 -0.24 8.85 -21.44
C GLU A 42 -0.74 8.76 -19.99
N ALA A 43 -0.26 7.78 -19.22
CA ALA A 43 -0.62 7.64 -17.82
C ALA A 43 -0.09 8.79 -16.96
N GLU A 44 1.14 9.24 -17.19
CA GLU A 44 1.72 10.39 -16.45
C GLU A 44 0.90 11.67 -16.68
N ILE A 45 0.49 11.93 -17.92
CA ILE A 45 -0.40 13.07 -18.25
C ILE A 45 -1.73 12.95 -17.50
N LEU A 46 -2.36 11.77 -17.52
CA LEU A 46 -3.63 11.54 -16.83
C LEU A 46 -3.50 11.70 -15.30
N ILE A 47 -2.34 11.35 -14.72
CA ILE A 47 -2.05 11.57 -13.30
C ILE A 47 -1.99 13.06 -12.99
N ASP A 48 -1.29 13.85 -13.82
CA ASP A 48 -1.22 15.30 -13.66
C ASP A 48 -2.61 15.97 -13.80
N GLU A 49 -3.46 15.42 -14.68
CA GLU A 49 -4.85 15.84 -14.88
C GLU A 49 -5.82 15.32 -13.80
N LYS A 50 -5.32 14.51 -12.84
CA LYS A 50 -6.09 13.87 -11.76
C LYS A 50 -7.13 12.84 -12.25
N GLU A 51 -6.97 12.31 -13.46
CA GLU A 51 -7.79 11.28 -14.06
C GLU A 51 -7.29 9.86 -13.70
N TYR A 52 -7.22 9.57 -12.41
CA TYR A 52 -6.51 8.40 -11.87
C TYR A 52 -7.04 7.04 -12.36
N MET A 53 -8.35 6.93 -12.59
CA MET A 53 -8.95 5.69 -13.09
C MET A 53 -8.45 5.36 -14.49
N LEU A 54 -8.44 6.36 -15.38
CA LEU A 54 -7.93 6.22 -16.74
C LEU A 54 -6.42 5.96 -16.74
N ALA A 55 -5.67 6.63 -15.87
CA ALA A 55 -4.24 6.39 -15.71
C ALA A 55 -3.96 4.92 -15.34
N VAL A 56 -4.70 4.35 -14.39
CA VAL A 56 -4.56 2.95 -13.99
C VAL A 56 -4.87 1.99 -15.14
N GLU A 57 -5.88 2.27 -15.96
CA GLU A 57 -6.17 1.46 -17.16
C GLU A 57 -4.99 1.44 -18.13
N LYS A 58 -4.36 2.60 -18.37
CA LYS A 58 -3.19 2.70 -19.24
C LYS A 58 -1.99 1.94 -18.69
N LEU A 59 -1.71 2.09 -17.39
CA LEU A 59 -0.61 1.41 -16.70
C LEU A 59 -0.78 -0.11 -16.73
N LYS A 60 -1.99 -0.62 -16.46
CA LYS A 60 -2.29 -2.06 -16.51
C LYS A 60 -2.24 -2.65 -17.93
N ALA A 61 -2.39 -1.82 -18.97
CA ALA A 61 -2.29 -2.25 -20.36
C ALA A 61 -0.84 -2.40 -20.87
N ILE A 62 0.17 -2.05 -20.04
CA ILE A 62 1.58 -2.13 -20.43
C ILE A 62 2.01 -3.61 -20.56
N PRO A 63 2.45 -4.06 -21.75
CA PRO A 63 2.75 -5.47 -22.01
C PRO A 63 4.08 -5.95 -21.41
N LEU A 64 4.92 -5.04 -20.92
CA LEU A 64 6.18 -5.34 -20.27
C LEU A 64 5.97 -5.34 -18.75
N TYR A 65 6.03 -6.52 -18.13
CA TYR A 65 6.07 -6.64 -16.67
C TYR A 65 7.20 -5.79 -16.11
N ASN A 66 6.92 -5.02 -15.06
CA ASN A 66 7.86 -4.13 -14.38
C ASN A 66 8.49 -3.05 -15.29
N TYR A 67 7.73 -2.53 -16.25
CA TYR A 67 8.17 -1.38 -17.03
C TYR A 67 8.30 -0.16 -16.10
N LYS A 68 9.53 0.29 -15.83
CA LYS A 68 9.83 1.38 -14.90
C LYS A 68 9.13 1.19 -13.55
N ASP A 69 8.39 2.20 -13.08
CA ASP A 69 7.67 2.23 -11.80
C ASP A 69 6.15 2.07 -11.98
N THR A 70 5.71 1.29 -12.96
CA THR A 70 4.27 1.13 -13.28
C THR A 70 3.44 0.78 -12.04
N ASP A 71 3.92 -0.17 -11.21
CA ASP A 71 3.19 -0.58 -10.00
C ASP A 71 3.13 0.54 -8.96
N ALA A 72 4.20 1.31 -8.80
CA ALA A 72 4.22 2.44 -7.89
C ALA A 72 3.32 3.58 -8.38
N LEU A 73 3.22 3.81 -9.69
CA LEU A 73 2.26 4.77 -10.26
C LEU A 73 0.80 4.33 -10.07
N ILE A 74 0.51 3.03 -10.21
CA ILE A 74 -0.82 2.49 -9.90
C ILE A 74 -1.16 2.73 -8.42
N LEU A 75 -0.20 2.46 -7.53
CA LEU A 75 -0.38 2.69 -6.11
C LEU A 75 -0.55 4.18 -5.77
N LEU A 76 0.20 5.06 -6.43
CA LEU A 76 0.05 6.52 -6.30
C LEU A 76 -1.34 7.00 -6.74
N CYS A 77 -1.88 6.43 -7.83
CA CYS A 77 -3.26 6.68 -8.26
C CYS A 77 -4.25 6.28 -7.17
N ASP A 78 -4.09 5.11 -6.55
CA ASP A 78 -4.97 4.66 -5.48
C ASP A 78 -4.88 5.54 -4.23
N VAL A 79 -3.67 5.93 -3.82
CA VAL A 79 -3.46 6.90 -2.72
C VAL A 79 -4.23 8.19 -2.98
N ASN A 80 -4.07 8.79 -4.16
CA ASN A 80 -4.76 10.04 -4.50
C ASN A 80 -6.28 9.87 -4.54
N ARG A 81 -6.79 8.73 -5.02
CA ARG A 81 -8.23 8.44 -5.01
C ARG A 81 -8.78 8.38 -3.59
N TYR A 82 -8.14 7.62 -2.70
CA TYR A 82 -8.55 7.54 -1.29
C TYR A 82 -8.48 8.90 -0.59
N TYR A 83 -7.43 9.66 -0.86
CA TYR A 83 -7.25 11.00 -0.31
C TYR A 83 -8.37 11.96 -0.75
N ILE A 84 -8.74 11.97 -2.04
CA ILE A 84 -9.79 12.84 -2.58
C ILE A 84 -11.18 12.51 -2.00
N ILE A 85 -11.49 11.23 -1.78
CA ILE A 85 -12.77 10.83 -1.18
C ILE A 85 -12.79 10.99 0.35
N GLY A 86 -11.68 11.44 0.96
CA GLY A 86 -11.56 11.66 2.41
C GLY A 86 -11.29 10.40 3.21
N ASP A 87 -10.94 9.28 2.57
CA ASP A 87 -10.58 8.03 3.23
C ASP A 87 -9.08 8.04 3.58
N ILE A 88 -8.76 8.86 4.59
CA ILE A 88 -7.38 9.14 5.00
C ILE A 88 -6.67 7.89 5.51
N LYS A 89 -7.37 6.98 6.18
CA LYS A 89 -6.80 5.72 6.67
C LYS A 89 -6.29 4.86 5.52
N ASN A 90 -7.09 4.63 4.48
CA ASN A 90 -6.65 3.83 3.33
C ASN A 90 -5.58 4.55 2.50
N ALA A 91 -5.65 5.87 2.37
CA ALA A 91 -4.59 6.66 1.73
C ALA A 91 -3.24 6.48 2.45
N PHE A 92 -3.24 6.55 3.78
CA PHE A 92 -2.03 6.38 4.59
C PHE A 92 -1.44 4.96 4.51
N ILE A 93 -2.28 3.93 4.62
CA ILE A 93 -1.83 2.53 4.50
C ILE A 93 -1.11 2.31 3.16
N ARG A 94 -1.69 2.77 2.05
CA ARG A 94 -1.14 2.59 0.70
C ARG A 94 0.14 3.39 0.46
N LEU A 95 0.35 4.49 1.19
CA LEU A 95 1.59 5.26 1.07
C LEU A 95 2.82 4.50 1.58
N SER A 96 2.65 3.59 2.55
CA SER A 96 3.76 2.84 3.14
C SER A 96 4.45 1.90 2.12
N ASP A 97 3.68 1.42 1.14
CA ASP A 97 4.16 0.54 0.07
C ASP A 97 4.80 1.30 -1.11
N LEU A 98 4.76 2.65 -1.11
CA LEU A 98 5.07 3.47 -2.27
C LEU A 98 6.58 3.71 -2.43
N THR A 99 7.19 2.99 -3.39
CA THR A 99 8.61 3.07 -3.73
C THR A 99 8.83 3.35 -5.22
N PHE A 100 9.59 4.39 -5.56
CA PHE A 100 9.91 4.79 -6.94
C PHE A 100 11.41 4.65 -7.23
N ASN A 101 11.77 4.13 -8.40
CA ASN A 101 13.16 3.94 -8.83
C ASN A 101 13.55 4.72 -10.09
N HIS A 102 12.58 5.22 -10.85
CA HIS A 102 12.75 5.82 -12.19
C HIS A 102 12.10 7.19 -12.35
N GLN A 103 11.53 7.75 -11.28
CA GLN A 103 10.91 9.07 -11.28
C GLN A 103 11.96 10.20 -11.16
N ASP A 104 11.64 11.35 -11.76
CA ASP A 104 12.47 12.54 -11.65
C ASP A 104 12.32 13.23 -10.28
N LYS A 105 13.26 14.13 -9.98
CA LYS A 105 13.31 14.82 -8.69
C LYS A 105 12.10 15.71 -8.43
N GLU A 106 11.49 16.28 -9.46
CA GLU A 106 10.35 17.18 -9.30
C GLU A 106 9.09 16.37 -8.93
N HIS A 107 8.85 15.25 -9.61
CA HIS A 107 7.78 14.32 -9.25
C HIS A 107 7.96 13.73 -7.86
N LEU A 108 9.18 13.32 -7.51
CA LEU A 108 9.47 12.84 -6.16
C LEU A 108 9.14 13.90 -5.09
N ALA A 109 9.48 15.18 -5.33
CA ALA A 109 9.13 16.25 -4.40
C ALA A 109 7.60 16.44 -4.26
N LYS A 110 6.82 16.32 -5.35
CA LYS A 110 5.35 16.37 -5.27
C LYS A 110 4.79 15.19 -4.45
N ILE A 111 5.38 14.00 -4.60
CA ILE A 111 4.99 12.81 -3.84
C ILE A 111 5.34 12.95 -2.36
N ASP A 112 6.50 13.53 -2.03
CA ASP A 112 6.89 13.77 -0.64
C ASP A 112 5.94 14.76 0.05
N VAL A 113 5.51 15.81 -0.66
CA VAL A 113 4.47 16.73 -0.15
C VAL A 113 3.15 16.00 0.09
N LEU A 114 2.74 15.10 -0.82
CA LEU A 114 1.54 14.27 -0.62
C LEU A 114 1.70 13.37 0.62
N LYS A 115 2.86 12.73 0.80
CA LYS A 115 3.17 11.89 1.96
C LYS A 115 3.04 12.66 3.26
N GLU A 116 3.60 13.86 3.33
CA GLU A 116 3.51 14.74 4.49
C GLU A 116 2.06 15.14 4.81
N ASN A 117 1.29 15.54 3.79
CA ASN A 117 -0.10 15.94 3.98
C ASN A 117 -0.98 14.80 4.46
N VAL A 118 -0.91 13.63 3.81
CA VAL A 118 -1.69 12.44 4.20
C VAL A 118 -1.30 11.99 5.60
N LYS A 119 0.00 11.99 5.94
CA LYS A 119 0.45 11.66 7.30
C LYS A 119 -0.12 12.62 8.34
N LYS A 120 -0.03 13.93 8.10
CA LYS A 120 -0.56 14.94 9.01
C LYS A 120 -2.06 14.76 9.24
N GLU A 121 -2.83 14.59 8.17
CA GLU A 121 -4.27 14.40 8.27
C GLU A 121 -4.64 13.07 8.95
N TYR A 122 -3.81 12.03 8.78
CA TYR A 122 -3.98 10.77 9.48
C TYR A 122 -3.74 10.93 10.99
N ASP A 123 -2.68 11.63 11.39
CA ASP A 123 -2.39 11.93 12.79
C ASP A 123 -3.55 12.73 13.43
N GLU A 124 -4.12 13.69 12.71
CA GLU A 124 -5.32 14.44 13.14
C GLU A 124 -6.58 13.56 13.23
N PHE A 125 -6.76 12.62 12.29
CA PHE A 125 -7.85 11.65 12.29
C PHE A 125 -7.80 10.76 13.54
N VAL A 126 -6.62 10.19 13.85
CA VAL A 126 -6.40 9.36 15.04
C VAL A 126 -6.66 10.15 16.32
N ALA A 127 -6.17 11.40 16.40
CA ALA A 127 -6.41 12.24 17.57
C ALA A 127 -7.90 12.55 17.80
N LYS A 128 -8.68 12.75 16.71
CA LYS A 128 -10.13 12.96 16.80
C LYS A 128 -10.88 11.70 17.22
N GLU A 129 -10.49 10.54 16.70
CA GLU A 129 -11.06 9.25 17.08
C GLU A 129 -10.80 8.99 18.57
N LYS A 130 -9.58 9.30 19.04
CA LYS A 130 -9.21 9.24 20.45
C LYS A 130 -10.10 10.16 21.30
N GLU A 131 -10.22 11.44 20.94
CA GLU A 131 -11.06 12.37 21.72
C GLU A 131 -12.56 11.99 21.70
N LEU A 132 -13.08 11.46 20.60
CA LEU A 132 -14.47 11.01 20.51
C LEU A 132 -14.72 9.84 21.46
N LEU A 133 -13.84 8.86 21.44
CA LEU A 133 -13.97 7.70 22.30
C LEU A 133 -13.84 8.06 23.79
N ARG A 134 -12.92 8.95 24.15
CA ARG A 134 -12.80 9.49 25.51
C ARG A 134 -14.12 10.10 26.01
N LYS A 135 -14.81 10.86 25.16
CA LYS A 135 -16.13 11.43 25.50
C LYS A 135 -17.19 10.36 25.67
N THR A 136 -17.25 9.38 24.76
CA THR A 136 -18.18 8.26 24.86
C THR A 136 -17.98 7.47 26.16
N LEU A 137 -16.74 7.20 26.55
CA LEU A 137 -16.42 6.51 27.81
C LEU A 137 -16.83 7.36 29.03
N GLN A 138 -16.59 8.67 29.02
CA GLN A 138 -17.01 9.57 30.11
C GLN A 138 -18.54 9.64 30.26
N ASP A 139 -19.27 9.66 29.15
CA ASP A 139 -20.73 9.68 29.14
C ASP A 139 -21.31 8.34 29.64
N ASN A 140 -20.70 7.21 29.27
CA ASN A 140 -21.09 5.87 29.71
C ASN A 140 -20.74 5.60 31.18
N ALA A 141 -19.60 6.12 31.67
CA ALA A 141 -19.24 6.06 33.08
C ALA A 141 -20.23 6.86 33.96
N SER A 142 -20.78 7.95 33.43
CA SER A 142 -21.80 8.77 34.10
C SER A 142 -23.18 8.10 34.15
N THR A 143 -23.46 7.13 33.26
CA THR A 143 -24.69 6.33 33.26
C THR A 143 -24.54 5.00 34.03
N THR A 144 -23.31 4.53 34.24
CA THR A 144 -23.01 3.28 34.97
C THR A 144 -22.58 3.56 36.42
N SER A 145 -23.38 4.35 37.13
CA SER A 145 -23.34 4.37 38.59
C SER A 145 -23.86 3.02 39.12
N ASN A 146 -23.01 1.99 39.25
CA ASN A 146 -23.15 0.94 40.30
C ASN A 146 -22.13 -0.20 40.32
N HIS A 147 -21.05 -0.24 39.54
CA HIS A 147 -20.03 -1.30 39.68
C HIS A 147 -18.63 -0.73 39.94
N GLN A 148 -18.44 -0.29 41.18
CA GLN A 148 -17.14 0.06 41.71
C GLN A 148 -16.40 -1.23 42.12
N TYR A 149 -15.84 -1.96 41.15
CA TYR A 149 -14.85 -2.99 41.47
C TYR A 149 -13.52 -2.31 41.77
N LYS A 150 -13.24 -2.11 43.06
CA LYS A 150 -11.88 -1.87 43.55
C LYS A 150 -11.05 -3.13 43.30
N ILE A 151 -10.49 -3.26 42.11
CA ILE A 151 -9.37 -4.18 41.89
C ILE A 151 -8.14 -3.47 42.46
N LYS A 152 -7.61 -4.01 43.56
CA LYS A 152 -6.30 -3.58 44.07
C LYS A 152 -5.26 -4.28 43.20
N PRO A 153 -4.34 -3.55 42.54
CA PRO A 153 -3.32 -4.17 41.70
C PRO A 153 -2.48 -5.12 42.58
N HIS A 154 -2.44 -6.39 42.20
CA HIS A 154 -1.55 -7.36 42.83
C HIS A 154 -0.21 -7.25 42.10
N THR A 155 0.71 -6.48 42.66
CA THR A 155 2.08 -6.36 42.17
C THR A 155 2.77 -7.73 42.18
N THR A 156 2.73 -8.43 41.05
CA THR A 156 3.52 -9.63 40.80
C THR A 156 4.62 -9.30 39.79
N GLY A 157 5.80 -9.01 40.33
CA GLY A 157 7.12 -9.10 39.68
C GLY A 157 7.24 -8.81 38.17
N GLU A 158 7.58 -7.56 37.85
CA GLU A 158 8.65 -7.19 36.90
C GLU A 158 8.58 -7.63 35.41
N LYS A 159 7.44 -8.12 34.89
CA LYS A 159 7.37 -8.56 33.48
C LYS A 159 6.37 -7.86 32.57
N ASP A 160 5.38 -7.16 33.11
CA ASP A 160 4.36 -6.46 32.33
C ASP A 160 4.17 -5.03 32.89
N PRO A 161 4.57 -3.98 32.16
CA PRO A 161 4.39 -2.59 32.61
C PRO A 161 2.93 -2.17 32.81
N TYR A 162 1.96 -2.85 32.19
CA TYR A 162 0.54 -2.49 32.22
C TYR A 162 -0.34 -3.52 32.93
N ASN A 163 0.22 -4.64 33.37
CA ASN A 163 -0.49 -5.73 34.07
C ASN A 163 -1.76 -6.16 33.34
N ALA A 164 -1.68 -6.44 32.04
CA ALA A 164 -2.79 -6.89 31.19
C ALA A 164 -3.59 -8.04 31.81
N SER A 165 -2.90 -8.99 32.48
CA SER A 165 -3.54 -10.11 33.18
C SER A 165 -4.48 -9.73 34.34
N ASP A 166 -4.41 -8.50 34.87
CA ASP A 166 -5.32 -8.00 35.92
C ASP A 166 -6.71 -7.60 35.38
N TYR A 167 -6.89 -7.56 34.06
CA TYR A 167 -8.12 -7.11 33.40
C TYR A 167 -8.91 -8.26 32.80
N ARG A 168 -10.24 -8.17 32.87
CA ARG A 168 -11.15 -9.26 32.45
C ARG A 168 -11.15 -9.47 30.94
N ASP A 169 -11.00 -8.40 30.19
CA ASP A 169 -11.02 -8.36 28.73
C ASP A 169 -10.19 -7.17 28.21
N ALA A 170 -9.89 -7.17 26.91
CA ALA A 170 -9.11 -6.13 26.26
C ALA A 170 -9.79 -4.75 26.33
N GLU A 171 -11.12 -4.72 26.43
CA GLU A 171 -11.92 -3.50 26.56
C GLU A 171 -11.68 -2.85 27.93
N ASP A 172 -11.81 -3.61 29.03
CA ASP A 172 -11.49 -3.17 30.39
C ASP A 172 -10.01 -2.70 30.49
N PHE A 173 -9.09 -3.41 29.81
CA PHE A 173 -7.66 -3.04 29.76
C PHE A 173 -7.43 -1.71 29.03
N TYR A 174 -8.04 -1.54 27.85
CA TYR A 174 -7.91 -0.34 27.06
C TYR A 174 -8.55 0.88 27.71
N GLU A 175 -9.69 0.71 28.39
CA GLU A 175 -10.31 1.79 29.16
C GLU A 175 -9.37 2.35 30.23
N TYR A 176 -8.57 1.50 30.88
CA TYR A 176 -7.66 1.90 31.94
C TYR A 176 -6.32 2.45 31.42
N HIS A 177 -5.80 1.87 30.34
CA HIS A 177 -4.52 2.26 29.72
C HIS A 177 -4.69 3.13 28.46
N TYR A 178 -5.81 3.83 28.38
CA TYR A 178 -6.22 4.59 27.20
C TYR A 178 -5.17 5.56 26.65
N ASP A 179 -4.46 6.25 27.54
CA ASP A 179 -3.43 7.23 27.17
C ASP A 179 -2.10 6.58 26.77
N GLU A 180 -1.87 5.32 27.14
CA GLU A 180 -0.64 4.57 26.92
C GLU A 180 -0.59 3.89 25.54
N PHE A 181 -1.74 3.63 24.91
CA PHE A 181 -1.85 2.95 23.62
C PHE A 181 -2.36 3.86 22.49
N ALA A 182 -1.97 3.55 21.25
CA ALA A 182 -2.31 4.36 20.07
C ALA A 182 -3.80 4.27 19.71
N ASP A 183 -4.36 3.05 19.74
CA ASP A 183 -5.78 2.76 19.53
C ASP A 183 -6.19 1.48 20.28
N TYR A 184 -7.47 1.10 20.16
CA TYR A 184 -7.97 -0.14 20.79
C TYR A 184 -7.24 -1.38 20.27
N TYR A 185 -6.85 -1.43 18.99
CA TYR A 185 -6.18 -2.61 18.43
C TYR A 185 -4.76 -2.76 18.94
N ASP A 186 -4.05 -1.65 19.15
CA ASP A 186 -2.73 -1.62 19.79
C ASP A 186 -2.82 -2.15 21.23
N ALA A 187 -3.83 -1.71 21.99
CA ALA A 187 -4.09 -2.19 23.34
C ALA A 187 -4.59 -3.65 23.38
N GLU A 188 -5.45 -4.06 22.47
CA GLU A 188 -5.97 -5.44 22.36
C GLU A 188 -4.84 -6.41 22.00
N ASN A 189 -3.98 -6.05 21.04
CA ASN A 189 -2.81 -6.84 20.70
C ASN A 189 -1.88 -6.97 21.91
N TYR A 190 -1.60 -5.87 22.61
CA TYR A 190 -0.79 -5.91 23.83
C TYR A 190 -1.43 -6.80 24.90
N TYR A 191 -2.73 -6.67 25.12
CA TYR A 191 -3.49 -7.45 26.10
C TYR A 191 -3.43 -8.95 25.78
N GLU A 192 -3.68 -9.36 24.55
CA GLU A 192 -3.61 -10.77 24.14
C GLU A 192 -2.18 -11.33 24.23
N GLU A 193 -1.15 -10.51 24.00
CA GLU A 193 0.26 -10.92 24.14
C GLU A 193 0.72 -11.05 25.60
N ASN A 194 0.09 -10.32 26.53
CA ASN A 194 0.58 -10.17 27.91
C ASN A 194 -0.41 -10.64 29.01
N ARG A 195 -1.59 -11.16 28.65
CA ARG A 195 -2.55 -11.73 29.63
C ARG A 195 -2.24 -13.17 30.07
#